data_AF-A0A947EKM9-F1
#
_entry.id   AF-A0A947EKM9-F1
#
_cell.length_a   1.000
_cell.length_b   1.000
_cell.length_c   1.000
_cell.angle_alpha   90.00
_cell.angle_beta   90.00
_cell.angle_gamma   90.00
#
_symmetry.space_group_name_H-M   'P 1'
#
loop_
_entity.id
_entity.type
_entity.pdbx_description
1 polymer ?
#
loop_
_entity_poly.entity_id
_entity_poly.type
_entity_poly.pdbx_seq_one_letter_code
_entity_poly.pdbx_strand_id
1 'polypeptide(L)'
;EGETSSYNRNSMDSIAIRSDRAFINDKFWALIPFQLVWDEGTTISEPSKEIAPISKKELNKITLLYGNEGGYTPGDAYDIFYNDDYIIQEWTFRKGNSVESSLTNTFENYKDFNGLKIAQEHKKAEGDWNLLVWKVKVELEE
;
A
#
# COMPACT_ATOMS: atom_id res chain seq x y z
N GLU A 1 5.89 10.92 24.19
CA GLU A 1 6.87 11.33 23.16
C GLU A 1 7.28 10.07 22.39
N GLY A 2 7.45 10.17 21.07
CA GLY A 2 7.87 9.03 20.25
C GLY A 2 9.39 9.02 20.09
N GLU A 3 10.02 7.84 20.16
CA GLU A 3 11.44 7.70 19.82
C GLU A 3 11.64 8.03 18.35
N THR A 4 12.63 8.88 18.05
CA THR A 4 13.06 9.18 16.68
C THR A 4 14.29 8.35 16.37
N SER A 5 14.26 7.57 15.29
CA SER A 5 15.43 6.86 14.77
C SER A 5 15.87 7.47 13.44
N SER A 6 17.17 7.39 13.15
CA SER A 6 17.75 7.85 11.90
C SER A 6 18.78 6.84 11.41
N TYR A 7 18.78 6.57 10.11
CA TYR A 7 19.69 5.63 9.49
C TYR A 7 20.04 6.07 8.07
N ASN A 8 21.20 5.59 7.58
CA ASN A 8 21.67 5.85 6.22
C ASN A 8 21.53 4.57 5.39
N ARG A 9 20.74 4.62 4.31
CA ARG A 9 20.54 3.46 3.43
C ARG A 9 21.83 2.94 2.77
N ASN A 10 22.87 3.76 2.69
CA ASN A 10 24.19 3.35 2.19
C ASN A 10 25.03 2.60 3.24
N SER A 11 24.58 2.54 4.50
CA SER A 11 25.30 1.88 5.61
C SER A 11 24.29 1.32 6.62
N MET A 12 23.85 0.08 6.40
CA MET A 12 22.73 -0.53 7.10
C MET A 12 23.19 -1.60 8.09
N ASP A 13 22.99 -1.35 9.39
CA ASP A 13 23.09 -2.38 10.42
C ASP A 13 21.73 -3.08 10.66
N SER A 14 21.69 -4.04 11.59
CA SER A 14 20.46 -4.80 11.87
C SER A 14 19.31 -3.93 12.41
N ILE A 15 19.60 -2.83 13.12
CA ILE A 15 18.59 -1.93 13.69
C ILE A 15 18.04 -1.03 12.59
N ALA A 16 18.92 -0.50 11.75
CA ALA A 16 18.58 0.28 10.57
C ALA A 16 17.69 -0.53 9.62
N ILE A 17 18.02 -1.80 9.34
CA ILE A 17 17.23 -2.69 8.49
C ILE A 17 15.81 -2.87 9.04
N ARG A 18 15.66 -3.09 10.35
CA ARG A 18 14.33 -3.23 10.97
C ARG A 18 13.52 -1.95 10.84
N SER A 19 14.15 -0.80 11.07
CA SER A 19 13.52 0.52 10.98
C SER A 19 13.08 0.82 9.54
N ASP A 20 13.94 0.55 8.56
CA ASP A 20 13.65 0.78 7.15
C ASP A 20 12.53 -0.12 6.62
N ARG A 21 12.51 -1.40 7.03
CA ARG A 21 11.43 -2.30 6.70
C ARG A 21 10.08 -1.82 7.24
N ALA A 22 10.04 -1.34 8.50
CA ALA A 22 8.82 -0.80 9.09
C ALA A 22 8.37 0.47 8.36
N PHE A 23 9.31 1.39 8.08
CA PHE A 23 9.03 2.62 7.35
C PHE A 23 8.48 2.34 5.94
N ILE A 24 9.06 1.39 5.21
CA ILE A 24 8.56 1.00 3.87
C ILE A 24 7.14 0.44 3.96
N ASN A 25 6.84 -0.42 4.94
CA ASN A 25 5.48 -0.93 5.16
C ASN A 25 4.48 0.22 5.41
N ASP A 26 4.82 1.16 6.28
CA ASP A 26 3.93 2.28 6.62
C ASP A 26 3.74 3.24 5.43
N LYS A 27 4.81 3.48 4.66
CA LYS A 27 4.77 4.22 3.39
C LYS A 27 3.80 3.57 2.40
N PHE A 28 3.80 2.24 2.32
CA PHE A 28 2.93 1.50 1.42
C PHE A 28 1.45 1.68 1.78
N TRP A 29 1.11 1.59 3.08
CA TRP A 29 -0.24 1.86 3.57
C TRP A 29 -0.73 3.28 3.26
N ALA A 30 0.13 4.29 3.47
CA ALA A 30 -0.28 5.67 3.31
C ALA A 30 -0.34 6.14 1.84
N LEU A 31 0.53 5.59 0.98
CA LEU A 31 0.84 6.17 -0.33
C LEU A 31 0.89 5.13 -1.46
N ILE A 32 0.08 4.08 -1.40
CA ILE A 32 0.05 3.05 -2.44
C ILE A 32 -0.05 3.58 -3.89
N PRO A 33 -0.84 4.63 -4.23
CA PRO A 33 -0.90 5.10 -5.62
C PRO A 33 0.46 5.55 -6.15
N PHE A 34 1.33 6.05 -5.28
CA PHE A 34 2.66 6.50 -5.63
C PHE A 34 3.65 5.34 -5.78
N GLN A 35 3.46 4.23 -5.07
CA GLN A 35 4.32 3.05 -5.22
C GLN A 35 4.21 2.46 -6.62
N LEU A 36 3.05 2.58 -7.27
CA LEU A 36 2.84 2.17 -8.66
C LEU A 36 3.76 2.91 -9.65
N VAL A 37 4.31 4.06 -9.25
CA VAL A 37 5.19 4.90 -10.09
C VAL A 37 6.62 4.91 -9.56
N TRP A 38 6.81 4.89 -8.24
CA TRP A 38 8.12 5.03 -7.60
C TRP A 38 8.88 3.73 -7.47
N ASP A 39 8.19 2.60 -7.30
CA ASP A 39 8.88 1.34 -7.06
C ASP A 39 9.42 0.76 -8.36
N GLU A 40 10.67 0.31 -8.32
CA GLU A 40 11.34 -0.36 -9.42
C GLU A 40 11.24 -1.88 -9.27
N GLY A 41 11.46 -2.63 -10.37
CA GLY A 41 11.43 -4.09 -10.33
C GLY A 41 10.03 -4.68 -10.16
N THR A 42 8.99 -3.90 -10.45
CA THR A 42 7.59 -4.32 -10.42
C THR A 42 7.01 -4.50 -11.82
N THR A 43 6.03 -5.39 -11.95
CA THR A 43 5.16 -5.47 -13.14
C THR A 43 3.74 -5.15 -12.73
N ILE A 44 3.03 -4.38 -13.57
CA ILE A 44 1.61 -4.07 -13.39
C ILE A 44 0.83 -4.80 -14.49
N SER A 45 -0.23 -5.50 -14.13
CA SER A 45 -1.09 -6.18 -15.10
C SER A 45 -1.89 -5.18 -15.95
N GLU A 46 -2.39 -5.63 -17.10
CA GLU A 46 -3.48 -4.93 -17.77
C GLU A 46 -4.71 -4.81 -16.84
N PRO A 47 -5.45 -3.69 -16.90
CA PRO A 47 -6.68 -3.54 -16.12
C PRO A 47 -7.76 -4.56 -16.50
N SER A 48 -8.46 -5.07 -15.50
CA SER A 48 -9.65 -5.91 -15.66
C SER A 48 -10.83 -5.38 -14.83
N LYS A 49 -12.05 -5.83 -15.12
CA LYS A 49 -13.22 -5.65 -14.24
C LYS A 49 -13.41 -6.93 -13.41
N GLU A 50 -13.47 -6.79 -12.09
CA GLU A 50 -13.68 -7.92 -11.16
C GLU A 50 -14.60 -7.53 -10.00
N ILE A 51 -15.26 -8.52 -9.40
CA ILE A 51 -16.04 -8.34 -8.18
C ILE A 51 -15.08 -8.18 -7.00
N ALA A 52 -15.11 -7.02 -6.36
CA ALA A 52 -14.25 -6.69 -5.23
C ALA A 52 -14.53 -7.60 -4.02
N PRO A 53 -13.48 -8.05 -3.31
CA PRO A 53 -13.60 -9.08 -2.30
C PRO A 53 -14.42 -8.67 -1.07
N ILE A 54 -14.48 -7.38 -0.71
CA ILE A 54 -15.20 -6.88 0.47
C ILE A 54 -16.56 -6.32 0.07
N SER A 55 -16.60 -5.27 -0.76
CA SER A 55 -17.85 -4.57 -1.11
C SER A 55 -18.77 -5.37 -2.04
N LYS A 56 -18.25 -6.41 -2.70
CA LYS A 56 -18.94 -7.20 -3.73
C LYS A 56 -19.43 -6.38 -4.92
N LYS A 57 -18.88 -5.19 -5.13
CA LYS A 57 -19.12 -4.35 -6.31
C LYS A 57 -18.19 -4.76 -7.44
N GLU A 58 -18.63 -4.59 -8.68
CA GLU A 58 -17.73 -4.67 -9.82
C GLU A 58 -16.84 -3.42 -9.86
N LEU A 59 -15.53 -3.61 -9.77
CA LEU A 59 -14.51 -2.56 -9.78
C LEU A 59 -13.46 -2.85 -10.84
N ASN A 60 -12.70 -1.82 -11.22
CA ASN A 60 -11.48 -2.02 -11.98
C ASN A 60 -10.42 -2.63 -11.07
N LYS A 61 -9.58 -3.52 -11.61
CA LYS A 61 -8.51 -4.18 -10.90
C LYS A 61 -7.24 -4.17 -11.72
N ILE A 62 -6.13 -3.92 -11.04
CA ILE A 62 -4.79 -4.24 -11.52
C ILE A 62 -4.08 -5.09 -10.47
N THR A 63 -3.07 -5.86 -10.88
CA THR A 63 -2.16 -6.56 -9.99
C THR A 63 -0.77 -5.96 -10.11
N LEU A 64 -0.24 -5.48 -8.99
CA LEU A 64 1.17 -5.11 -8.83
C LEU A 64 1.94 -6.35 -8.35
N LEU A 65 2.94 -6.79 -9.10
CA LEU A 65 3.80 -7.92 -8.77
C LEU A 65 5.26 -7.47 -8.61
N TYR A 66 5.85 -7.73 -7.45
CA TYR A 66 7.28 -7.52 -7.22
C TYR A 66 8.10 -8.70 -7.74
N GLY A 67 9.28 -8.41 -8.29
CA GLY A 67 10.25 -9.44 -8.68
C GLY A 67 10.71 -10.31 -7.50
N ASN A 68 11.34 -11.44 -7.82
CA ASN A 68 11.83 -12.40 -6.82
C ASN A 68 13.16 -11.99 -6.16
N GLU A 69 13.71 -10.84 -6.54
CA GLU A 69 14.97 -10.30 -6.02
C GLU A 69 14.78 -8.87 -5.55
N GLY A 70 15.53 -8.46 -4.52
CA GLY A 70 15.45 -7.13 -3.93
C GLY A 70 14.32 -6.97 -2.90
N GLY A 71 14.28 -5.78 -2.28
CA GLY A 71 13.31 -5.44 -1.24
C GLY A 71 13.40 -6.32 0.01
N TYR A 72 12.43 -6.15 0.91
CA TYR A 72 12.27 -6.99 2.11
C TYR A 72 11.28 -8.13 1.93
N THR A 73 10.50 -8.10 0.85
CA THR A 73 9.39 -9.01 0.58
C THR A 73 9.33 -9.38 -0.91
N PRO A 74 10.35 -10.06 -1.44
CA PRO A 74 10.40 -10.44 -2.85
C PRO A 74 9.26 -11.38 -3.23
N GLY A 75 8.77 -11.23 -4.46
CA GLY A 75 7.69 -12.03 -5.03
C GLY A 75 6.29 -11.69 -4.52
N ASP A 76 6.15 -10.71 -3.64
CA ASP A 76 4.84 -10.28 -3.14
C ASP A 76 3.99 -9.64 -4.24
N ALA A 77 2.68 -9.82 -4.14
CA ALA A 77 1.71 -9.27 -5.07
C ALA A 77 0.57 -8.54 -4.36
N TYR A 78 0.04 -7.53 -5.02
CA TYR A 78 -1.06 -6.71 -4.54
C TYR A 78 -2.11 -6.57 -5.63
N ASP A 79 -3.31 -7.07 -5.38
CA ASP A 79 -4.46 -6.82 -6.22
C ASP A 79 -5.14 -5.54 -5.74
N ILE A 80 -5.22 -4.53 -6.60
CA ILE A 80 -5.69 -3.20 -6.26
C ILE A 80 -7.00 -2.96 -6.99
N PHE A 81 -8.07 -2.74 -6.22
CA PHE A 81 -9.40 -2.51 -6.75
C PHE A 81 -9.75 -1.02 -6.66
N TYR A 82 -10.17 -0.43 -7.76
CA TYR A 82 -10.45 1.01 -7.86
C TYR A 82 -11.70 1.29 -8.69
N ASN A 83 -12.34 2.43 -8.40
CA ASN A 83 -13.53 2.88 -9.11
C ASN A 83 -13.18 3.56 -10.44
N ASP A 84 -14.18 4.03 -11.20
CA ASP A 84 -13.95 4.66 -12.51
C ASP A 84 -13.30 6.06 -12.39
N ASP A 85 -13.25 6.65 -11.19
CA ASP A 85 -12.52 7.87 -10.87
C ASP A 85 -11.06 7.61 -10.45
N TYR A 86 -10.56 6.37 -10.63
CA TYR A 86 -9.23 5.92 -10.23
C TYR A 86 -8.94 6.00 -8.72
N ILE A 87 -9.99 6.00 -7.89
CA ILE A 87 -9.85 5.96 -6.43
C ILE A 87 -9.84 4.51 -5.98
N ILE A 88 -8.76 4.09 -5.32
CA ILE A 88 -8.62 2.77 -4.71
C ILE A 88 -9.71 2.61 -3.65
N GLN A 89 -10.36 1.45 -3.63
CA GLN A 89 -11.43 1.13 -2.70
C GLN A 89 -11.04 -0.03 -1.79
N GLU A 90 -10.31 -1.00 -2.35
CA GLU A 90 -9.93 -2.23 -1.66
C GLU A 90 -8.58 -2.70 -2.20
N TRP A 91 -7.90 -3.52 -1.39
CA TRP A 91 -6.75 -4.26 -1.87
C TRP A 91 -6.77 -5.71 -1.36
N THR A 92 -5.96 -6.55 -2.00
CA THR A 92 -5.61 -7.88 -1.51
C THR A 92 -4.11 -8.06 -1.62
N PHE A 93 -3.45 -8.25 -0.49
CA PHE A 93 -2.05 -8.63 -0.41
C PHE A 93 -1.89 -10.15 -0.46
N ARG A 94 -0.98 -10.62 -1.32
CA ARG A 94 -0.65 -12.04 -1.52
C ARG A 94 0.86 -12.24 -1.35
N LYS A 95 1.23 -12.82 -0.23
CA LYS A 95 2.64 -13.10 0.11
C LYS A 95 3.25 -14.08 -0.88
N GLY A 96 4.38 -13.73 -1.49
CA GLY A 96 5.05 -14.56 -2.50
C GLY A 96 4.13 -14.94 -3.67
N ASN A 97 3.18 -14.05 -4.01
CA ASN A 97 2.20 -14.26 -5.07
C ASN A 97 1.35 -15.53 -4.88
N SER A 98 1.07 -15.92 -3.62
CA SER A 98 0.20 -17.05 -3.29
C SER A 98 -1.19 -16.90 -3.88
N VAL A 99 -1.85 -18.03 -4.18
CA VAL A 99 -3.25 -18.03 -4.64
C VAL A 99 -4.19 -17.53 -3.53
N GLU A 100 -3.93 -17.94 -2.29
CA GLU A 100 -4.68 -17.47 -1.13
C GLU A 100 -4.24 -16.06 -0.72
N SER A 101 -5.20 -15.20 -0.37
CA SER A 101 -4.95 -13.87 0.16
C SER A 101 -4.33 -13.94 1.54
N SER A 102 -3.25 -13.20 1.76
CA SER A 102 -2.64 -13.02 3.08
C SER A 102 -3.35 -11.93 3.89
N LEU A 103 -3.90 -10.92 3.21
CA LEU A 103 -4.59 -9.79 3.83
C LEU A 103 -5.48 -9.10 2.80
N THR A 104 -6.71 -8.77 3.19
CA THR A 104 -7.65 -7.97 2.39
C THR A 104 -8.21 -6.85 3.27
N ASN A 105 -8.24 -5.63 2.77
CA ASN A 105 -8.86 -4.49 3.45
C ASN A 105 -9.41 -3.45 2.49
N THR A 106 -10.22 -2.56 3.04
CA THR A 106 -10.72 -1.36 2.37
C THR A 106 -9.71 -0.21 2.43
N PHE A 107 -9.96 0.82 1.62
CA PHE A 107 -9.41 2.16 1.70
C PHE A 107 -10.57 3.13 1.85
N GLU A 108 -10.68 3.77 3.01
CA GLU A 108 -11.85 4.55 3.41
C GLU A 108 -11.47 5.95 3.90
N ASN A 109 -12.50 6.81 3.99
CA ASN A 109 -12.39 8.16 4.55
C ASN A 109 -11.29 8.99 3.88
N TYR A 110 -11.27 8.98 2.53
CA TYR A 110 -10.36 9.81 1.75
C TYR A 110 -10.50 11.29 2.11
N LYS A 111 -9.35 11.95 2.29
CA LYS A 111 -9.24 13.40 2.44
C LYS A 111 -8.32 13.95 1.36
N ASP A 112 -8.60 15.19 0.94
CA ASP A 112 -7.76 15.94 0.03
C ASP A 112 -6.75 16.79 0.82
N PHE A 113 -5.48 16.67 0.49
CA PHE A 113 -4.39 17.46 1.03
C PHE A 113 -3.63 18.11 -0.13
N ASN A 114 -4.07 19.31 -0.53
CA ASN A 114 -3.49 20.06 -1.65
C ASN A 114 -3.48 19.23 -2.96
N GLY A 115 -4.59 18.56 -3.26
CA GLY A 115 -4.75 17.71 -4.44
C GLY A 115 -4.33 16.25 -4.23
N LEU A 116 -3.66 15.94 -3.10
CA LEU A 116 -3.32 14.57 -2.73
C LEU A 116 -4.48 13.92 -1.99
N LYS A 117 -5.15 12.95 -2.63
CA LYS A 117 -6.20 12.16 -1.99
C LYS A 117 -5.59 11.00 -1.22
N ILE A 118 -5.70 11.01 0.11
CA ILE A 118 -5.13 10.00 1.00
C ILE A 118 -6.26 9.36 1.82
N ALA A 119 -6.31 8.02 1.84
CA ALA A 119 -7.24 7.27 2.67
C ALA A 119 -6.76 7.28 4.13
N GLN A 120 -7.69 7.51 5.06
CA GLN A 120 -7.34 7.60 6.48
C GLN A 120 -7.66 6.33 7.27
N GLU A 121 -8.48 5.45 6.71
CA GLU A 121 -8.91 4.20 7.35
C GLU A 121 -8.71 3.01 6.41
N HIS A 122 -8.21 1.91 6.96
CA HIS A 122 -7.97 0.66 6.24
C HIS A 122 -8.50 -0.50 7.06
N LYS A 123 -9.76 -0.88 6.83
CA LYS A 123 -10.45 -1.90 7.63
C LYS A 123 -10.25 -3.28 7.02
N LYS A 124 -9.75 -4.22 7.82
CA LYS A 124 -9.62 -5.61 7.38
C LYS A 124 -10.98 -6.21 7.09
N ALA A 125 -11.02 -7.08 6.07
CA ALA A 125 -12.20 -7.87 5.75
C ALA A 125 -12.60 -8.79 6.91
N GLU A 126 -11.60 -9.32 7.64
CA GLU A 126 -11.78 -10.24 8.75
C GLU A 126 -11.33 -9.60 10.08
N GLY A 127 -12.14 -9.79 11.12
CA GLY A 127 -11.88 -9.27 12.46
C GLY A 127 -12.22 -7.80 12.65
N ASP A 128 -11.82 -7.25 13.79
CA ASP A 128 -12.04 -5.86 14.18
C ASP A 128 -10.71 -5.11 14.23
N TRP A 129 -10.14 -4.87 13.05
CA TRP A 129 -8.88 -4.14 12.91
C TRP A 129 -9.01 -3.05 11.85
N ASN A 130 -8.50 -1.86 12.18
CA ASN A 130 -8.46 -0.70 11.31
C ASN A 130 -7.11 0.01 11.47
N LEU A 131 -6.36 0.17 10.37
CA LEU A 131 -5.16 1.01 10.35
C LEU A 131 -5.51 2.45 10.00
N LEU A 132 -5.03 3.36 10.85
CA LEU A 132 -5.31 4.79 10.74
C LEU A 132 -4.10 5.55 10.20
N VAL A 133 -4.30 6.28 9.11
CA VAL A 133 -3.36 7.30 8.64
C VAL A 133 -3.90 8.66 9.05
N TRP A 134 -3.26 9.27 10.04
CA TRP A 134 -3.76 10.45 10.74
C TRP A 134 -2.65 11.49 10.92
N LYS A 135 -3.05 12.74 11.20
CA LYS A 135 -2.15 13.91 11.28
C LYS A 135 -1.33 14.15 10.01
N VAL A 136 -1.92 13.84 8.86
CA VAL A 136 -1.33 14.15 7.55
C VAL A 136 -1.25 15.66 7.37
N LYS A 137 -0.06 16.14 7.02
CA LYS A 137 0.20 17.53 6.64
C LYS A 137 1.05 17.51 5.37
N VAL A 138 0.66 18.33 4.40
CA VAL A 138 1.39 18.51 3.14
C VAL A 138 1.90 19.96 3.12
N GLU A 139 3.21 20.10 3.04
CA GLU A 139 3.90 21.38 2.90
C GLU A 139 4.45 21.45 1.47
N LEU A 140 4.15 22.52 0.76
CA LEU A 140 4.71 22.78 -0.56
C LEU A 140 5.99 23.60 -0.37
N GLU A 141 7.07 23.20 -1.03
CA GLU A 141 8.26 24.04 -1.14
C GLU A 141 7.97 25.18 -2.13
N GLU A 142 8.30 26.41 -1.75
CA GLU A 142 8.20 27.61 -2.59
C GLU A 142 9.34 27.72 -3.61
#